data_AF-A0A956G2W6-F1
#
_entry.id   AF-A0A956G2W6-F1
#
_cell.length_a   1.000
_cell.length_b   1.000
_cell.length_c   1.000
_cell.angle_alpha   90.00
_cell.angle_beta   90.00
_cell.angle_gamma   90.00
#
_symmetry.space_group_name_H-M   'P 1'
#
loop_
_entity.id
_entity.type
_entity.pdbx_description
1 polymer ?
#
loop_
_entity_poly.entity_id
_entity_poly.type
_entity_poly.pdbx_seq_one_letter_code
_entity_poly.pdbx_strand_id
1 'polypeptide(L)'
;MEWLFGITAIIGIGASIAGTTIYLRRETKRAMEAWREVVKRLGGRYDPTLGFVVEMDDAIVHAPRPAARRTGMLEIADGPGTIAHPDRLDDEGDMVLEARYPLPGGGPRYAIRPRDGGFVRTGGRVVKLGRDEAFDELMIVNTNDLEGTYDAFNEEVQEMIVRSLSGCMIYSDGSSVIMRHLPPTKDKLCIEDALRTLGALANTDAFGLPALRSLPGGRYEGAAGPWAARTEARALLVLRGHEVLLAPRLQREDEGDGLEVASEACAYCKDLPDFKAAVDRIGHASARLPEGLFIDAAPLAQCGEGWLLARGGLLTFRWRGIERDPVRLMAAARLLADLATRRESSGYR
;
A
#
# COMPACT_ATOMS: atom_id res chain seq x y z
N MET A 1 52.67 -33.50 24.73
CA MET A 1 52.67 -32.79 23.43
C MET A 1 51.26 -32.56 22.86
N GLU A 2 50.24 -33.30 23.30
CA GLU A 2 48.86 -33.17 22.79
C GLU A 2 48.06 -31.96 23.33
N TRP A 3 48.41 -31.44 24.52
CA TRP A 3 47.73 -30.27 25.11
C TRP A 3 47.97 -28.94 24.38
N LEU A 4 49.09 -28.82 23.65
CA LEU A 4 49.43 -27.60 22.90
C LEU A 4 48.60 -27.46 21.61
N PHE A 5 48.19 -28.56 20.98
CA PHE A 5 47.35 -28.53 19.78
C PHE A 5 45.91 -28.08 20.07
N GLY A 6 45.32 -28.50 21.20
CA GLY A 6 43.97 -28.09 21.61
C GLY A 6 43.84 -26.59 21.91
N ILE A 7 44.85 -25.99 22.56
CA ILE A 7 44.87 -24.55 22.88
C ILE A 7 45.03 -23.70 21.62
N THR A 8 45.86 -24.15 20.67
CA THR A 8 46.08 -23.42 19.40
C THR A 8 44.84 -23.46 18.50
N ALA A 9 44.09 -24.57 18.48
CA ALA A 9 42.82 -24.70 17.77
C ALA A 9 41.72 -23.79 18.36
N ILE A 10 41.61 -23.71 19.69
CA ILE A 10 40.63 -22.83 20.37
C ILE A 10 40.95 -21.34 20.13
N ILE A 11 42.23 -20.96 20.17
CA ILE A 11 42.66 -19.59 19.86
C ILE A 11 42.43 -19.25 18.38
N GLY A 12 42.67 -20.19 17.46
CA GLY A 12 42.40 -20.02 16.02
C GLY A 12 40.92 -19.84 15.71
N ILE A 13 40.04 -20.62 16.36
CA ILE A 13 38.58 -20.48 16.25
C ILE A 13 38.13 -19.13 16.86
N GLY A 14 38.66 -18.75 18.03
CA GLY A 14 38.36 -17.48 18.68
C GLY A 14 38.80 -16.26 17.86
N ALA A 15 39.98 -16.32 17.23
CA ALA A 15 40.48 -15.26 16.35
C ALA A 15 39.67 -15.15 15.06
N SER A 16 39.25 -16.28 14.48
CA SER A 16 38.34 -16.30 13.31
C SER A 16 36.96 -15.72 13.66
N ILE A 17 36.36 -16.10 14.80
CA ILE A 17 35.07 -15.56 15.25
C ILE A 17 35.18 -14.05 15.53
N ALA A 18 36.25 -13.61 16.20
CA ALA A 18 36.49 -12.19 16.46
C ALA A 18 36.72 -11.40 15.17
N GLY A 19 37.51 -11.94 14.23
CA GLY A 19 37.77 -11.34 12.92
C GLY A 19 36.50 -11.18 12.08
N THR A 20 35.68 -12.24 12.00
CA THR A 20 34.37 -12.21 11.33
C THR A 20 33.43 -11.21 11.99
N THR A 21 33.38 -11.15 13.33
CA THR A 21 32.55 -10.18 14.06
C THR A 21 32.97 -8.73 13.81
N ILE A 22 34.28 -8.45 13.78
CA ILE A 22 34.81 -7.11 13.50
C ILE A 22 34.53 -6.72 12.04
N TYR A 23 34.73 -7.64 11.10
CA TYR A 23 34.43 -7.43 9.68
C TYR A 23 32.94 -7.13 9.46
N LEU A 24 32.05 -7.95 10.02
CA LEU A 24 30.60 -7.75 9.96
C LEU A 24 30.21 -6.38 10.54
N ARG A 25 30.71 -6.01 11.73
CA ARG A 25 30.44 -4.69 12.32
C ARG A 25 30.89 -3.54 11.42
N ARG A 26 32.04 -3.67 10.75
CA ARG A 26 32.57 -2.64 9.85
C ARG A 26 31.74 -2.52 8.58
N GLU A 27 31.33 -3.63 7.98
CA GLU A 27 30.48 -3.62 6.78
C GLU A 27 29.07 -3.12 7.10
N THR A 28 28.47 -3.52 8.23
CA THR A 28 27.19 -2.97 8.69
C THR A 28 27.28 -1.46 8.92
N LYS A 29 28.37 -0.95 9.52
CA LYS A 29 28.55 0.49 9.73
C LYS A 29 28.59 1.26 8.39
N ARG A 30 29.32 0.74 7.41
CA ARG A 30 29.41 1.35 6.06
C ARG A 30 28.06 1.33 5.33
N ALA A 31 27.33 0.22 5.41
CA ALA A 31 25.99 0.13 4.86
C ALA A 31 25.06 1.18 5.52
N MET A 32 25.09 1.30 6.85
CA MET A 32 24.29 2.30 7.58
C MET A 32 24.67 3.75 7.22
N GLU A 33 25.94 4.03 6.94
CA GLU A 33 26.39 5.36 6.45
C GLU A 33 25.85 5.65 5.05
N ALA A 34 25.90 4.68 4.13
CA ALA A 34 25.30 4.82 2.80
C ALA A 34 23.78 5.06 2.88
N TRP A 35 23.09 4.31 3.73
CA TRP A 35 21.66 4.49 4.01
C TRP A 35 21.33 5.88 4.53
N ARG A 36 22.08 6.38 5.52
CA ARG A 36 21.90 7.75 6.05
C ARG A 36 22.03 8.81 4.95
N GLU A 37 23.02 8.66 4.09
CA GLU A 37 23.27 9.63 3.02
C GLU A 37 22.13 9.64 2.00
N VAL A 38 21.68 8.47 1.55
CA VAL A 38 20.57 8.34 0.60
C VAL A 38 19.26 8.85 1.21
N VAL A 39 18.93 8.43 2.43
CA VAL A 39 17.70 8.85 3.13
C VAL A 39 17.70 10.36 3.33
N LYS A 40 18.82 10.94 3.76
CA LYS A 40 18.94 12.40 3.90
C LYS A 40 18.77 13.13 2.56
N ARG A 41 19.34 12.60 1.48
CA ARG A 41 19.20 13.16 0.13
C ARG A 41 17.74 13.15 -0.33
N LEU A 42 16.98 12.12 0.03
CA LEU A 42 15.56 12.00 -0.26
C LEU A 42 14.66 12.74 0.76
N GLY A 43 15.23 13.57 1.64
CA GLY A 43 14.47 14.33 2.64
C GLY A 43 13.92 13.51 3.81
N GLY A 44 14.33 12.24 3.94
CA GLY A 44 13.91 11.36 5.01
C GLY A 44 14.60 11.62 6.35
N ARG A 45 14.19 10.87 7.37
CA ARG A 45 14.68 10.97 8.74
C ARG A 45 15.01 9.59 9.32
N TYR A 46 15.72 9.58 10.46
CA TYR A 46 15.90 8.38 11.26
C TYR A 46 14.97 8.41 12.46
N ASP A 47 14.20 7.35 12.64
CA ASP A 47 13.33 7.09 13.78
C ASP A 47 13.88 5.89 14.58
N PRO A 48 14.11 6.02 15.90
CA PRO A 48 14.62 4.92 16.73
C PRO A 48 13.69 3.69 16.75
N THR A 49 12.39 3.90 16.54
CA THR A 49 11.35 2.88 16.54
C THR A 49 11.10 2.29 15.16
N LEU A 50 11.37 3.02 14.09
CA LEU A 50 10.99 2.61 12.73
C LEU A 50 12.17 2.47 11.76
N GLY A 51 13.39 2.80 12.18
CA GLY A 51 14.56 2.81 11.31
C GLY A 51 14.61 4.08 10.45
N PHE A 52 15.09 3.99 9.22
CA PHE A 52 15.01 5.13 8.31
C PHE A 52 13.61 5.27 7.75
N VAL A 53 13.12 6.50 7.67
CA VAL A 53 11.78 6.84 7.19
C VAL A 53 11.91 7.82 6.04
N VAL A 54 11.39 7.45 4.88
CA VAL A 54 11.27 8.34 3.71
C VAL A 54 9.80 8.47 3.36
N GLU A 55 9.31 9.70 3.30
CA GLU A 55 7.96 10.01 2.85
C GLU A 55 8.01 10.17 1.32
N MET A 56 7.24 9.35 0.60
CA MET A 56 7.22 9.26 -0.86
C MET A 56 5.78 9.44 -1.33
N ASP A 57 5.41 10.62 -1.85
CA ASP A 57 4.03 10.95 -2.24
C ASP A 57 2.99 10.52 -1.19
N ASP A 58 2.30 9.39 -1.39
CA ASP A 58 1.30 8.83 -0.46
C ASP A 58 1.78 7.57 0.29
N ALA A 59 3.05 7.18 0.16
CA ALA A 59 3.66 6.04 0.84
C ALA A 59 4.71 6.49 1.88
N ILE A 60 4.87 5.70 2.92
CA ILE A 60 6.00 5.82 3.86
C ILE A 60 6.83 4.56 3.71
N VAL A 61 8.13 4.73 3.44
CA VAL A 61 9.09 3.64 3.32
C VAL A 61 9.96 3.57 4.56
N HIS A 62 9.99 2.39 5.18
CA HIS A 62 10.86 2.01 6.28
C HIS A 62 12.06 1.22 5.77
N ALA A 63 13.24 1.51 6.33
CA ALA A 63 14.48 0.83 6.01
C ALA A 63 15.16 0.27 7.27
N PRO A 64 16.16 -0.65 7.12
CA PRO A 64 16.52 -1.58 8.17
C PRO A 64 16.91 -0.90 9.48
N ARG A 65 16.49 -1.50 10.59
CA ARG A 65 17.04 -1.23 11.91
C ARG A 65 18.41 -1.91 12.03
N PRO A 66 19.40 -1.27 12.67
CA PRO A 66 20.54 -2.02 13.17
C PRO A 66 20.03 -3.05 14.19
N ALA A 67 20.32 -4.33 13.97
CA ALA A 67 19.89 -5.42 14.84
C ALA A 67 20.30 -5.12 16.30
N ALA A 68 19.31 -4.87 17.16
CA ALA A 68 19.52 -4.98 18.59
C ALA A 68 19.68 -6.47 18.89
N ARG A 69 20.84 -6.87 19.43
CA ARG A 69 21.10 -8.24 19.88
C ARG A 69 19.90 -8.76 20.68
N ARG A 70 19.07 -9.63 20.10
CA ARG A 70 18.15 -10.48 20.85
C ARG A 70 18.75 -11.88 20.87
N THR A 71 19.33 -12.22 22.02
CA THR A 71 19.64 -13.60 22.38
C THR A 71 18.35 -14.41 22.44
N GLY A 72 18.23 -15.40 21.54
CA GLY A 72 17.49 -16.66 21.65
C GLY A 72 16.10 -16.67 22.29
N MET A 73 15.08 -17.00 21.49
CA MET A 73 14.14 -18.08 21.81
C MET A 73 13.28 -18.39 20.58
N LEU A 74 13.45 -19.61 20.09
CA LEU A 74 12.61 -20.23 19.07
C LEU A 74 11.28 -20.63 19.74
N GLU A 75 10.21 -19.87 19.53
CA GLU A 75 8.85 -20.32 19.84
C GLU A 75 8.20 -20.82 18.55
N ILE A 76 8.11 -22.14 18.44
CA ILE A 76 7.28 -22.84 17.46
C ILE A 76 5.83 -22.70 17.95
N ALA A 77 4.97 -22.10 17.15
CA ALA A 77 3.52 -22.11 17.38
C ALA A 77 2.88 -23.14 16.43
N ASP A 78 2.45 -24.26 17.01
CA ASP A 78 1.57 -25.26 16.40
C ASP A 78 0.15 -24.67 16.20
N GLY A 79 -0.38 -24.75 14.98
CA GLY A 79 -1.79 -24.45 14.69
C GLY A 79 -2.10 -24.24 13.19
N PRO A 80 -3.20 -24.82 12.66
CA PRO A 80 -3.49 -24.80 11.23
C PRO A 80 -4.17 -23.47 10.83
N GLY A 81 -3.55 -22.72 9.91
CA GLY A 81 -4.20 -21.60 9.22
C GLY A 81 -3.62 -20.19 9.43
N THR A 82 -2.44 -20.05 10.04
CA THR A 82 -1.82 -18.75 10.31
C THR A 82 -0.72 -18.44 9.29
N ILE A 83 -0.93 -17.47 8.40
CA ILE A 83 0.10 -16.95 7.51
C ILE A 83 1.05 -16.10 8.36
N ALA A 84 2.33 -16.44 8.36
CA ALA A 84 3.35 -15.79 9.16
C ALA A 84 3.40 -14.27 8.90
N HIS A 85 3.07 -13.47 9.91
CA HIS A 85 3.40 -12.05 9.95
C HIS A 85 4.94 -11.91 10.05
N PRO A 86 5.59 -11.16 9.16
CA PRO A 86 7.06 -11.07 9.07
C PRO A 86 7.72 -10.21 10.15
N ASP A 87 7.07 -9.95 11.29
CA ASP A 87 7.65 -9.20 12.41
C ASP A 87 8.80 -9.94 13.13
N ARG A 88 9.22 -11.11 12.61
CA ARG A 88 10.36 -11.89 13.10
C ARG A 88 11.06 -12.63 11.98
N LEU A 89 12.24 -12.13 11.60
CA LEU A 89 13.39 -12.94 11.18
C LEU A 89 14.65 -12.10 11.46
N ASP A 90 14.93 -11.96 12.76
CA ASP A 90 16.18 -11.44 13.27
C ASP A 90 17.15 -12.63 13.31
N ASP A 91 18.18 -12.69 12.44
CA ASP A 91 19.49 -13.31 12.75
C ASP A 91 20.56 -13.19 11.63
N GLU A 92 20.23 -12.88 10.37
CA GLU A 92 21.23 -12.95 9.26
C GLU A 92 21.70 -11.63 8.65
N GLY A 93 21.27 -10.49 9.21
CA GLY A 93 21.75 -9.19 8.77
C GLY A 93 21.22 -8.78 7.40
N ASP A 94 19.98 -9.11 7.08
CA ASP A 94 19.30 -8.75 5.82
C ASP A 94 18.97 -7.25 5.73
N MET A 95 18.81 -6.77 4.49
CA MET A 95 18.15 -5.50 4.23
C MET A 95 16.66 -5.75 4.01
N VAL A 96 15.83 -5.35 4.98
CA VAL A 96 14.37 -5.42 4.89
C VAL A 96 13.81 -4.01 4.79
N LEU A 97 13.07 -3.75 3.72
CA LEU A 97 12.35 -2.52 3.47
C LEU A 97 10.85 -2.82 3.50
N GLU A 98 10.07 -1.92 4.09
CA GLU A 98 8.61 -2.02 4.10
C GLU A 98 8.01 -0.68 3.66
N ALA A 99 7.01 -0.74 2.79
CA ALA A 99 6.11 0.37 2.52
C ALA A 99 4.68 -0.09 2.75
N ARG A 100 3.80 0.84 3.14
CA ARG A 100 2.36 0.56 3.18
C ARG A 100 1.60 1.30 2.10
N TYR A 101 0.58 0.60 1.62
CA TYR A 101 -0.42 1.19 0.76
C TYR A 101 -1.17 2.31 1.49
N PRO A 102 -1.62 3.35 0.76
CA PRO A 102 -2.46 4.42 1.30
C PRO A 102 -3.77 3.90 1.92
N LEU A 103 -4.26 2.74 1.47
CA LEU A 103 -5.43 2.03 2.01
C LEU A 103 -5.05 0.61 2.46
N PRO A 104 -5.06 0.31 3.76
CA PRO A 104 -4.68 -1.00 4.28
C PRO A 104 -5.63 -2.12 3.82
N GLY A 105 -5.17 -2.99 2.92
CA GLY A 105 -5.92 -4.16 2.43
C GLY A 105 -6.50 -4.00 1.02
N GLY A 106 -6.28 -2.86 0.36
CA GLY A 106 -6.73 -2.60 -1.01
C GLY A 106 -5.65 -2.71 -2.08
N GLY A 107 -4.41 -3.02 -1.70
CA GLY A 107 -3.33 -3.25 -2.65
C GLY A 107 -3.36 -4.66 -3.26
N PRO A 108 -2.72 -4.86 -4.43
CA PRO A 108 -2.58 -6.17 -5.06
C PRO A 108 -1.76 -7.13 -4.21
N ARG A 109 -2.12 -8.42 -4.22
CA ARG A 109 -1.44 -9.48 -3.46
C ARG A 109 -0.54 -10.31 -4.36
N TYR A 110 0.77 -10.22 -4.15
CA TYR A 110 1.77 -10.90 -4.96
C TYR A 110 3.02 -11.27 -4.16
N ALA A 111 3.84 -12.15 -4.75
CA ALA A 111 5.18 -12.45 -4.30
C ALA A 111 6.10 -12.61 -5.50
N ILE A 112 7.27 -11.99 -5.42
CA ILE A 112 8.29 -11.97 -6.44
C ILE A 112 9.59 -12.42 -5.84
N ARG A 113 10.29 -13.29 -6.55
CA ARG A 113 11.59 -13.80 -6.15
C ARG A 113 12.48 -14.05 -7.36
N PRO A 114 13.81 -14.07 -7.19
CA PRO A 114 14.72 -14.53 -8.23
C PRO A 114 14.43 -16.00 -8.54
N ARG A 115 14.60 -16.42 -9.80
CA ARG A 115 14.44 -17.84 -10.20
C ARG A 115 15.33 -18.77 -9.38
N ASP A 116 16.56 -18.34 -9.14
CA ASP A 116 17.58 -19.09 -8.40
C ASP A 116 17.46 -18.91 -6.87
N GLY A 117 16.50 -18.10 -6.41
CA GLY A 117 16.25 -17.82 -5.00
C GLY A 117 15.39 -18.86 -4.29
N GLY A 118 15.50 -18.90 -2.95
CA GLY A 118 14.79 -19.82 -2.07
C GLY A 118 13.25 -19.79 -2.21
N PHE A 119 12.60 -20.80 -1.65
CA PHE A 119 11.17 -21.01 -1.79
C PHE A 119 10.35 -20.04 -0.93
N VAL A 120 9.62 -19.12 -1.57
CA VAL A 120 8.59 -18.30 -0.90
C VAL A 120 7.23 -18.95 -1.16
N ARG A 121 6.62 -19.49 -0.10
CA ARG A 121 5.33 -20.18 -0.17
C ARG A 121 4.21 -19.17 -0.04
N THR A 122 3.82 -18.57 -1.15
CA THR A 122 2.65 -17.69 -1.24
C THR A 122 1.62 -18.35 -2.13
N GLY A 123 0.36 -18.41 -1.68
CA GLY A 123 -0.75 -18.85 -2.53
C GLY A 123 -0.85 -17.97 -3.78
N GLY A 124 -1.25 -18.56 -4.91
CA GLY A 124 -1.45 -17.85 -6.17
C GLY A 124 -0.92 -18.59 -7.38
N ARG A 125 -1.17 -18.03 -8.56
CA ARG A 125 -0.69 -18.57 -9.84
C ARG A 125 0.66 -17.95 -10.21
N VAL A 126 1.55 -18.77 -10.76
CA VAL A 126 2.79 -18.29 -11.40
C VAL A 126 2.42 -17.63 -12.72
N VAL A 127 2.85 -16.40 -12.94
CA VAL A 127 2.60 -15.65 -14.17
C VAL A 127 3.87 -15.07 -14.76
N LYS A 128 3.82 -14.81 -16.07
CA LYS A 128 4.75 -13.91 -16.76
C LYS A 128 4.03 -12.58 -16.96
N LEU A 129 4.73 -11.47 -16.72
CA LEU A 129 4.13 -10.15 -16.90
C LEU A 129 4.27 -9.67 -18.36
N GLY A 130 5.28 -10.15 -19.10
CA GLY A 130 5.40 -9.94 -20.54
C GLY A 130 5.69 -8.51 -20.98
N ARG A 131 6.10 -7.62 -20.06
CA ARG A 131 6.52 -6.25 -20.40
C ARG A 131 8.04 -6.16 -20.63
N ASP A 132 8.81 -6.86 -19.81
CA ASP A 132 10.27 -6.99 -19.93
C ASP A 132 10.65 -8.48 -19.93
N GLU A 133 11.28 -8.94 -21.01
CA GLU A 133 11.70 -10.34 -21.17
C GLU A 133 12.82 -10.72 -20.18
N ALA A 134 13.77 -9.81 -19.92
CA ALA A 134 14.83 -10.04 -18.95
C ALA A 134 14.25 -10.14 -17.53
N PHE A 135 13.22 -9.38 -17.21
CA PHE A 135 12.50 -9.51 -15.95
C PHE A 135 11.85 -10.89 -15.81
N ASP A 136 11.09 -11.33 -16.83
CA ASP A 136 10.42 -12.64 -16.82
C ASP A 136 11.42 -13.82 -16.82
N GLU A 137 12.64 -13.62 -17.34
CA GLU A 137 13.75 -14.58 -17.25
C GLU A 137 14.37 -14.62 -15.85
N LEU A 138 14.55 -13.48 -15.18
CA LEU A 138 15.20 -13.41 -13.88
C LEU A 138 14.27 -13.72 -12.71
N MET A 139 13.00 -13.38 -12.82
CA MET A 139 12.06 -13.35 -11.70
C MET A 139 10.92 -14.37 -11.86
N ILE A 140 10.39 -14.81 -10.72
CA ILE A 140 9.16 -15.60 -10.64
C ILE A 140 8.12 -14.75 -9.92
N VAL A 141 6.99 -14.51 -10.59
CA VAL A 141 5.86 -13.76 -10.05
C VAL A 141 4.73 -14.72 -9.69
N ASN A 142 4.37 -14.76 -8.41
CA ASN A 142 3.17 -15.43 -7.91
C ASN A 142 2.14 -14.37 -7.55
N THR A 143 0.90 -14.50 -8.03
CA THR A 143 -0.14 -13.52 -7.71
C THR A 143 -1.54 -14.14 -7.60
N ASN A 144 -2.36 -13.53 -6.75
CA ASN A 144 -3.81 -13.74 -6.68
C ASN A 144 -4.60 -12.65 -7.42
N ASP A 145 -3.94 -11.56 -7.80
CA ASP A 145 -4.50 -10.39 -8.46
C ASP A 145 -3.64 -10.01 -9.67
N LEU A 146 -3.92 -10.64 -10.82
CA LEU A 146 -3.09 -10.45 -12.01
C LEU A 146 -3.15 -9.01 -12.52
N GLU A 147 -4.32 -8.39 -12.52
CA GLU A 147 -4.50 -7.03 -13.04
C GLU A 147 -3.76 -6.03 -12.16
N GLY A 148 -4.00 -6.04 -10.84
CA GLY A 148 -3.29 -5.15 -9.93
C GLY A 148 -1.78 -5.43 -9.87
N THR A 149 -1.35 -6.68 -10.07
CA THR A 149 0.10 -6.97 -10.20
C THR A 149 0.67 -6.43 -11.50
N TYR A 150 -0.07 -6.52 -12.60
CA TYR A 150 0.35 -5.97 -13.90
C TYR A 150 0.44 -4.44 -13.86
N ASP A 151 -0.45 -3.78 -13.12
CA ASP A 151 -0.41 -2.33 -12.87
C ASP A 151 0.77 -1.95 -11.96
N ALA A 152 1.02 -2.71 -10.90
CA ALA A 152 2.10 -2.44 -9.95
C ALA A 152 3.48 -2.59 -10.59
N PHE A 153 3.67 -3.62 -11.41
CA PHE A 153 4.92 -3.91 -12.10
C PHE A 153 4.89 -3.35 -13.53
N ASN A 154 4.81 -2.03 -13.63
CA ASN A 154 4.98 -1.34 -14.90
C ASN A 154 6.42 -1.49 -15.45
N GLU A 155 6.66 -0.98 -16.66
CA GLU A 155 7.96 -1.08 -17.34
C GLU A 155 9.12 -0.50 -16.51
N GLU A 156 8.94 0.70 -15.95
CA GLU A 156 9.95 1.35 -15.10
C GLU A 156 10.30 0.50 -13.86
N VAL A 157 9.31 -0.11 -13.20
CA VAL A 157 9.52 -0.98 -12.05
C VAL A 157 10.27 -2.25 -12.45
N GLN A 158 9.92 -2.87 -13.59
CA GLN A 158 10.60 -4.08 -14.08
C GLN A 158 12.05 -3.78 -14.44
N GLU A 159 12.32 -2.67 -15.15
CA GLU A 159 13.67 -2.22 -15.50
C GLU A 159 14.54 -1.96 -14.26
N MET A 160 13.98 -1.27 -13.24
CA MET A 160 14.69 -1.05 -11.98
C MET A 160 15.06 -2.37 -11.30
N ILE A 161 14.15 -3.35 -11.30
CA ILE A 161 14.41 -4.65 -10.71
C ILE A 161 15.52 -5.39 -11.45
N VAL A 162 15.44 -5.45 -12.79
CA VAL A 162 16.47 -6.09 -13.62
C VAL A 162 17.84 -5.42 -13.42
N ARG A 163 17.87 -4.09 -13.37
CA ARG A 163 19.11 -3.30 -13.29
C ARG A 163 19.86 -3.46 -11.98
N SER A 164 19.17 -3.41 -10.84
CA SER A 164 19.84 -3.25 -9.54
C SER A 164 19.25 -4.06 -8.40
N LEU A 165 18.13 -4.77 -8.60
CA LEU A 165 17.42 -5.51 -7.56
C LEU A 165 17.14 -6.96 -7.94
N SER A 166 17.90 -7.55 -8.87
CA SER A 166 17.68 -8.92 -9.35
C SER A 166 17.83 -10.00 -8.27
N GLY A 167 18.50 -9.67 -7.16
CA GLY A 167 18.61 -10.53 -5.97
C GLY A 167 17.54 -10.31 -4.91
N CYS A 168 16.56 -9.43 -5.14
CA CYS A 168 15.56 -9.09 -4.13
C CYS A 168 14.34 -10.03 -4.15
N MET A 169 13.75 -10.22 -2.98
CA MET A 169 12.41 -10.79 -2.85
C MET A 169 11.44 -9.65 -2.52
N ILE A 170 10.28 -9.61 -3.18
CA ILE A 170 9.25 -8.60 -2.95
C ILE A 170 7.95 -9.32 -2.64
N TYR A 171 7.25 -8.91 -1.58
CA TYR A 171 5.98 -9.50 -1.18
C TYR A 171 4.96 -8.42 -0.87
N SER A 172 3.71 -8.66 -1.23
CA SER A 172 2.58 -7.81 -0.86
C SER A 172 1.43 -8.65 -0.30
N ASP A 173 0.94 -8.26 0.87
CA ASP A 173 -0.30 -8.79 1.48
C ASP A 173 -1.54 -7.93 1.17
N GLY A 174 -1.35 -6.87 0.38
CA GLY A 174 -2.38 -5.87 0.04
C GLY A 174 -2.53 -4.75 1.07
N SER A 175 -1.87 -4.83 2.24
CA SER A 175 -1.75 -3.72 3.18
C SER A 175 -0.36 -3.08 3.12
N SER A 176 0.66 -3.90 2.90
CA SER A 176 2.05 -3.53 2.83
C SER A 176 2.76 -4.22 1.67
N VAL A 177 3.83 -3.61 1.20
CA VAL A 177 4.82 -4.19 0.31
C VAL A 177 6.13 -4.28 1.09
N ILE A 178 6.72 -5.47 1.13
CA ILE A 178 7.98 -5.75 1.80
C ILE A 178 8.98 -6.17 0.75
N MET A 179 10.14 -5.52 0.72
CA MET A 179 11.28 -5.90 -0.09
C MET A 179 12.40 -6.39 0.81
N ARG A 180 12.95 -7.56 0.50
CA ARG A 180 14.13 -8.13 1.16
C ARG A 180 15.26 -8.23 0.15
N HIS A 181 16.43 -7.73 0.52
CA HIS A 181 17.64 -7.85 -0.29
C HIS A 181 18.74 -8.55 0.52
N LEU A 182 19.30 -9.60 -0.08
CA LEU A 182 20.31 -10.47 0.51
C LEU A 182 21.57 -10.48 -0.37
N PRO A 183 22.77 -10.16 0.15
CA PRO A 183 23.07 -9.52 1.46
C PRO A 183 22.77 -8.00 1.45
N PRO A 184 22.95 -7.26 2.58
CA PRO A 184 22.81 -5.81 2.59
C PRO A 184 23.72 -5.16 1.56
N THR A 185 23.11 -4.28 0.77
CA THR A 185 23.86 -3.46 -0.15
C THR A 185 24.44 -2.22 0.54
N LYS A 186 25.67 -1.86 0.16
CA LYS A 186 26.28 -0.56 0.43
C LYS A 186 26.28 0.34 -0.81
N ASP A 187 25.79 -0.19 -1.93
CA ASP A 187 25.65 0.55 -3.16
C ASP A 187 24.47 1.52 -3.02
N LYS A 188 24.78 2.82 -3.08
CA LYS A 188 23.81 3.89 -2.95
C LYS A 188 22.79 3.86 -4.09
N LEU A 189 23.17 3.43 -5.28
CA LEU A 189 22.24 3.34 -6.41
C LEU A 189 21.22 2.22 -6.15
N CYS A 190 21.67 1.05 -5.71
CA CYS A 190 20.79 -0.04 -5.30
C CYS A 190 19.85 0.37 -4.14
N ILE A 191 20.34 1.12 -3.14
CA ILE A 191 19.50 1.66 -2.07
C ILE A 191 18.42 2.61 -2.62
N GLU A 192 18.79 3.52 -3.53
CA GLU A 192 17.84 4.46 -4.16
C GLU A 192 16.80 3.75 -5.01
N ASP A 193 17.22 2.82 -5.86
CA ASP A 193 16.33 2.03 -6.69
C ASP A 193 15.38 1.20 -5.82
N ALA A 194 15.87 0.60 -4.72
CA ALA A 194 15.03 -0.13 -3.77
C ALA A 194 13.95 0.76 -3.14
N LEU A 195 14.31 1.97 -2.70
CA LEU A 195 13.36 2.94 -2.14
C LEU A 195 12.35 3.44 -3.19
N ARG A 196 12.79 3.69 -4.43
CA ARG A 196 11.92 4.11 -5.53
C ARG A 196 10.97 3.01 -5.97
N THR A 197 11.47 1.80 -6.17
CA THR A 197 10.65 0.62 -6.50
C THR A 197 9.59 0.41 -5.43
N LEU A 198 9.96 0.45 -4.14
CA LEU A 198 8.98 0.24 -3.07
C LEU A 198 7.95 1.38 -2.98
N GLY A 199 8.38 2.63 -3.21
CA GLY A 199 7.48 3.78 -3.33
C GLY A 199 6.51 3.64 -4.51
N ALA A 200 6.98 3.22 -5.68
CA ALA A 200 6.14 2.99 -6.86
C ALA A 200 5.12 1.86 -6.63
N LEU A 201 5.57 0.76 -6.02
CA LEU A 201 4.71 -0.38 -5.69
C LEU A 201 3.63 -0.02 -4.65
N ALA A 202 3.96 0.79 -3.64
CA ALA A 202 3.00 1.24 -2.64
C ALA A 202 2.03 2.32 -3.17
N ASN A 203 2.43 3.08 -4.19
CA ASN A 203 1.61 4.10 -4.84
C ASN A 203 0.94 3.63 -6.14
N THR A 204 0.89 2.31 -6.40
CA THR A 204 0.19 1.76 -7.57
C THR A 204 -1.26 2.27 -7.61
N ASP A 205 -1.78 2.52 -8.82
CA ASP A 205 -3.15 3.03 -9.08
C ASP A 205 -4.29 2.06 -8.69
N ALA A 206 -4.05 1.16 -7.73
CA ALA A 206 -5.07 0.33 -7.12
C ALA A 206 -6.16 1.17 -6.40
N PHE A 207 -5.89 2.44 -6.10
CA PHE A 207 -6.77 3.29 -5.30
C PHE A 207 -7.33 4.52 -6.02
N GLY A 208 -7.04 4.69 -7.32
CA GLY A 208 -7.57 5.84 -8.06
C GLY A 208 -6.94 7.19 -7.70
N LEU A 209 -5.74 7.20 -7.11
CA LEU A 209 -5.08 8.43 -6.65
C LEU A 209 -4.80 9.42 -7.79
N PRO A 210 -4.34 9.00 -8.99
CA PRO A 210 -4.21 9.89 -10.15
C PRO A 210 -5.56 10.49 -10.56
N ALA A 211 -6.64 9.70 -10.54
CA ALA A 211 -7.97 10.18 -10.86
C ALA A 211 -8.41 11.26 -9.86
N LEU A 212 -8.23 11.03 -8.55
CA LEU A 212 -8.48 12.02 -7.49
C LEU A 212 -7.66 13.31 -7.68
N ARG A 213 -6.36 13.19 -7.97
CA ARG A 213 -5.47 14.34 -8.20
C ARG A 213 -5.88 15.15 -9.44
N SER A 214 -6.48 14.49 -10.43
CA SER A 214 -6.89 15.12 -11.70
C SER A 214 -8.23 15.86 -11.64
N LEU A 215 -8.96 15.79 -10.53
CA LEU A 215 -10.30 16.37 -10.42
C LEU A 215 -10.27 17.91 -10.55
N PRO A 216 -10.95 18.49 -11.56
CA PRO A 216 -10.98 19.94 -11.76
C PRO A 216 -11.55 20.68 -10.54
N GLY A 217 -10.78 21.63 -10.01
CA GLY A 217 -11.18 22.42 -8.83
C GLY A 217 -11.13 21.65 -7.50
N GLY A 218 -10.63 20.40 -7.52
CA GLY A 218 -10.40 19.61 -6.32
C GLY A 218 -9.10 19.99 -5.63
N ARG A 219 -9.11 20.05 -4.30
CA ARG A 219 -7.90 20.05 -3.48
C ARG A 219 -7.57 18.63 -3.09
N TYR A 220 -6.47 18.11 -3.63
CA TYR A 220 -5.94 16.81 -3.21
C TYR A 220 -5.22 16.93 -1.87
N GLU A 221 -5.49 15.99 -0.97
CA GLU A 221 -4.81 15.81 0.30
C GLU A 221 -4.27 14.38 0.36
N GLY A 222 -2.95 14.24 0.30
CA GLY A 222 -2.29 12.94 0.37
C GLY A 222 -2.43 12.29 1.75
N ALA A 223 -2.12 11.00 1.81
CA ALA A 223 -2.22 10.26 3.06
C ALA A 223 -1.17 10.76 4.08
N ALA A 224 -1.60 11.12 5.30
CA ALA A 224 -0.76 11.84 6.25
C ALA A 224 -0.86 11.30 7.69
N GLY A 225 0.10 11.67 8.55
CA GLY A 225 0.12 11.26 9.95
C GLY A 225 0.90 9.96 10.24
N PRO A 226 1.03 9.59 11.52
CA PRO A 226 1.79 8.42 11.93
C PRO A 226 1.09 7.13 11.51
N TRP A 227 1.89 6.08 11.28
CA TRP A 227 1.46 4.76 10.81
C TRP A 227 0.20 4.18 11.49
N ALA A 228 0.09 4.31 12.81
CA ALA A 228 -1.03 3.76 13.59
C ALA A 228 -2.32 4.60 13.51
N ALA A 229 -2.26 5.83 12.99
CA ALA A 229 -3.37 6.77 12.95
C ALA A 229 -3.36 7.61 11.66
N ARG A 230 -3.04 6.98 10.53
CA ARG A 230 -2.89 7.67 9.25
C ARG A 230 -4.24 8.14 8.73
N THR A 231 -4.31 9.39 8.29
CA THR A 231 -5.43 9.89 7.49
C THR A 231 -5.26 9.41 6.06
N GLU A 232 -6.32 8.84 5.50
CA GLU A 232 -6.35 8.38 4.11
C GLU A 232 -6.26 9.54 3.12
N ALA A 233 -5.76 9.24 1.91
CA ALA A 233 -5.75 10.19 0.81
C ALA A 233 -7.18 10.53 0.38
N ARG A 234 -7.42 11.80 0.04
CA ARG A 234 -8.74 12.31 -0.31
C ARG A 234 -8.67 13.51 -1.26
N ALA A 235 -9.76 13.78 -1.94
CA ALA A 235 -9.98 15.02 -2.67
C ALA A 235 -11.15 15.79 -2.07
N LEU A 236 -10.98 17.10 -1.86
CA LEU A 236 -12.02 18.00 -1.41
C LEU A 236 -12.45 18.89 -2.58
N LEU A 237 -13.75 18.89 -2.91
CA LEU A 237 -14.36 19.73 -3.93
C LEU A 237 -15.33 20.71 -3.28
N VAL A 238 -15.40 21.95 -3.80
CA VAL A 238 -16.46 22.89 -3.45
C VAL A 238 -17.38 23.04 -4.66
N LEU A 239 -18.56 22.43 -4.59
CA LEU A 239 -19.54 22.42 -5.68
C LEU A 239 -20.85 23.02 -5.17
N ARG A 240 -21.33 24.06 -5.87
CA ARG A 240 -22.57 24.79 -5.51
C ARG A 240 -22.61 25.27 -4.05
N GLY A 241 -21.46 25.66 -3.51
CA GLY A 241 -21.34 26.11 -2.11
C GLY A 241 -21.25 24.98 -1.07
N HIS A 242 -21.27 23.72 -1.49
CA HIS A 242 -21.10 22.57 -0.60
C HIS A 242 -19.71 21.95 -0.76
N GLU A 243 -19.11 21.61 0.37
CA GLU A 243 -17.93 20.76 0.42
C GLU A 243 -18.33 19.31 0.17
N VAL A 244 -17.70 18.70 -0.85
CA VAL A 244 -17.83 17.29 -1.17
C VAL A 244 -16.47 16.63 -1.00
N LEU A 245 -16.38 15.72 -0.05
CA LEU A 245 -15.17 14.94 0.20
C LEU A 245 -15.26 13.63 -0.58
N LEU A 246 -14.25 13.34 -1.40
CA LEU A 246 -14.05 12.09 -2.12
C LEU A 246 -12.87 11.33 -1.50
N ALA A 247 -13.08 10.08 -1.09
CA ALA A 247 -12.01 9.21 -0.63
C ALA A 247 -12.26 7.75 -1.01
N PRO A 248 -11.25 7.00 -1.48
CA PRO A 248 -11.36 5.56 -1.59
C PRO A 248 -11.48 4.96 -0.18
N ARG A 249 -12.29 3.91 -0.02
CA ARG A 249 -12.55 3.21 1.23
C ARG A 249 -12.61 1.71 0.96
N LEU A 250 -12.17 0.91 1.93
CA LEU A 250 -12.36 -0.54 1.85
C LEU A 250 -13.69 -0.95 2.44
N GLN A 251 -14.44 -1.74 1.70
CA GLN A 251 -15.69 -2.32 2.14
C GLN A 251 -15.57 -3.84 2.17
N ARG A 252 -15.99 -4.46 3.27
CA ARG A 252 -16.28 -5.90 3.30
C ARG A 252 -17.59 -6.15 2.59
N GLU A 253 -17.62 -7.13 1.68
CA GLU A 253 -18.89 -7.62 1.17
C GLU A 253 -19.70 -8.27 2.31
N ASP A 254 -21.01 -8.01 2.33
CA ASP A 254 -21.92 -8.65 3.29
C ASP A 254 -22.02 -10.18 3.05
N GLU A 255 -21.58 -10.69 1.88
CA GLU A 255 -21.65 -12.11 1.49
C GLU A 255 -20.35 -12.68 0.87
N GLY A 256 -19.19 -12.02 1.02
CA GLY A 256 -17.93 -12.46 0.39
C GLY A 256 -16.66 -12.12 1.18
N ASP A 257 -15.58 -12.89 0.95
CA ASP A 257 -14.25 -12.70 1.57
C ASP A 257 -13.43 -11.55 0.93
N GLY A 258 -14.02 -10.77 0.01
CA GLY A 258 -13.37 -9.69 -0.71
C GLY A 258 -13.46 -8.34 0.00
N LEU A 259 -12.33 -7.64 0.12
CA LEU A 259 -12.31 -6.20 0.37
C LEU A 259 -12.39 -5.48 -0.98
N GLU A 260 -13.37 -4.60 -1.15
CA GLU A 260 -13.51 -3.80 -2.36
C GLU A 260 -13.20 -2.33 -2.09
N VAL A 261 -12.50 -1.68 -3.02
CA VAL A 261 -12.31 -0.22 -2.99
C VAL A 261 -13.60 0.43 -3.49
N ALA A 262 -14.24 1.20 -2.61
CA ALA A 262 -15.37 2.06 -2.97
C ALA A 262 -14.96 3.51 -2.80
N SER A 263 -15.27 4.36 -3.77
CA SER A 263 -15.14 5.80 -3.57
C SER A 263 -16.34 6.30 -2.78
N GLU A 264 -16.08 6.99 -1.69
CA GLU A 264 -17.08 7.63 -0.85
C GLU A 264 -17.09 9.12 -1.15
N ALA A 265 -18.20 9.63 -1.68
CA ALA A 265 -18.48 11.06 -1.68
C ALA A 265 -19.35 11.41 -0.46
N CYS A 266 -19.07 12.53 0.20
CA CYS A 266 -19.76 12.96 1.41
C CYS A 266 -20.12 14.44 1.35
N ALA A 267 -21.39 14.77 1.60
CA ALA A 267 -21.88 16.14 1.76
C ALA A 267 -22.78 16.24 3.00
N TYR A 268 -22.69 17.34 3.74
CA TYR A 268 -23.54 17.56 4.90
C TYR A 268 -24.94 18.02 4.47
N CYS A 269 -25.96 17.33 4.95
CA CYS A 269 -27.38 17.63 4.72
C CYS A 269 -28.17 17.33 6.00
N LYS A 270 -28.39 18.36 6.82
CA LYS A 270 -29.00 18.25 8.15
C LYS A 270 -30.44 17.71 8.15
N ASP A 271 -31.14 17.89 7.03
CA ASP A 271 -32.59 17.69 6.97
C ASP A 271 -33.01 16.35 6.32
N LEU A 272 -32.05 15.48 5.97
CA LEU A 272 -32.35 14.16 5.45
C LEU A 272 -32.57 13.15 6.58
N PRO A 273 -33.68 12.40 6.60
CA PRO A 273 -33.83 11.28 7.52
C PRO A 273 -32.82 10.20 7.18
N ASP A 274 -32.47 9.36 8.15
CA ASP A 274 -31.58 8.24 7.91
C ASP A 274 -32.20 7.26 6.89
N PHE A 275 -31.43 6.88 5.85
CA PHE A 275 -31.85 5.88 4.86
C PHE A 275 -30.65 5.17 4.23
N LYS A 276 -30.91 4.04 3.58
CA LYS A 276 -29.96 3.30 2.74
C LYS A 276 -30.71 2.77 1.51
N ALA A 277 -30.22 3.08 0.31
CA ALA A 277 -30.78 2.62 -0.95
C ALA A 277 -29.66 2.07 -1.85
N ALA A 278 -29.86 0.88 -2.42
CA ALA A 278 -28.96 0.38 -3.46
C ALA A 278 -29.33 1.07 -4.78
N VAL A 279 -28.33 1.41 -5.59
CA VAL A 279 -28.49 2.00 -6.92
C VAL A 279 -27.93 1.01 -7.94
N ASP A 280 -28.75 0.61 -8.91
CA ASP A 280 -28.33 -0.28 -9.99
C ASP A 280 -27.54 0.46 -11.09
N ARG A 281 -27.02 -0.30 -12.06
CA ARG A 281 -26.20 0.25 -13.17
C ARG A 281 -26.93 1.21 -14.10
N ILE A 282 -28.27 1.20 -14.12
CA ILE A 282 -29.09 2.09 -14.94
C ILE A 282 -29.69 3.24 -14.12
N GLY A 283 -29.30 3.35 -12.85
CA GLY A 283 -29.65 4.47 -11.97
C GLY A 283 -30.96 4.31 -11.21
N HIS A 284 -31.50 3.10 -11.07
CA HIS A 284 -32.67 2.87 -10.23
C HIS A 284 -32.29 2.60 -8.78
N ALA A 285 -33.01 3.22 -7.85
CA ALA A 285 -32.90 2.97 -6.43
C ALA A 285 -33.80 1.80 -6.00
N SER A 286 -33.25 0.81 -5.30
CA SER A 286 -33.97 -0.39 -4.81
C SER A 286 -35.00 -0.09 -3.73
N ALA A 287 -34.82 1.02 -3.01
CA ALA A 287 -35.70 1.49 -1.96
C ALA A 287 -36.33 2.83 -2.33
N ARG A 288 -37.54 3.08 -1.81
CA ARG A 288 -38.18 4.38 -1.93
C ARG A 288 -37.33 5.42 -1.20
N LEU A 289 -36.76 6.36 -1.95
CA LEU A 289 -36.01 7.48 -1.40
C LEU A 289 -36.93 8.37 -0.54
N PRO A 290 -36.39 9.07 0.47
CA PRO A 290 -37.17 10.03 1.25
C PRO A 290 -37.88 11.05 0.37
N GLU A 291 -39.05 11.50 0.82
CA GLU A 291 -39.83 12.50 0.09
C GLU A 291 -39.02 13.80 -0.12
N GLY A 292 -39.05 14.31 -1.36
CA GLY A 292 -38.25 15.47 -1.79
C GLY A 292 -36.83 15.13 -2.30
N LEU A 293 -36.34 13.90 -2.09
CA LEU A 293 -35.08 13.44 -2.68
C LEU A 293 -35.35 12.82 -4.07
N PHE A 294 -35.80 13.65 -5.01
CA PHE A 294 -35.99 13.23 -6.40
C PHE A 294 -34.66 13.26 -7.14
N ILE A 295 -34.25 12.08 -7.62
CA ILE A 295 -33.04 11.90 -8.40
C ILE A 295 -33.44 11.30 -9.74
N ASP A 296 -33.09 11.99 -10.83
CA ASP A 296 -33.26 11.43 -12.16
C ASP A 296 -32.31 10.23 -12.33
N ALA A 297 -32.76 9.18 -13.02
CA ALA A 297 -31.97 7.97 -13.23
C ALA A 297 -30.68 8.26 -14.02
N ALA A 298 -30.68 9.24 -14.92
CA ALA A 298 -29.54 9.54 -15.78
C ALA A 298 -28.27 10.00 -15.00
N PRO A 299 -28.33 10.97 -14.07
CA PRO A 299 -27.21 11.27 -13.17
C PRO A 299 -26.71 10.08 -12.36
N LEU A 300 -27.61 9.21 -11.88
CA LEU A 300 -27.24 8.00 -11.12
C LEU A 300 -26.51 6.99 -12.01
N ALA A 301 -27.01 6.76 -13.22
CA ALA A 301 -26.42 5.87 -14.20
C ALA A 301 -24.99 6.29 -14.62
N GLN A 302 -24.72 7.60 -14.66
CA GLN A 302 -23.35 8.11 -14.92
C GLN A 302 -22.36 7.74 -13.82
N CYS A 303 -22.82 7.60 -12.58
CA CYS A 303 -21.98 7.23 -11.45
C CYS A 303 -21.83 5.70 -11.35
N GLY A 304 -22.84 4.93 -11.76
CA GLY A 304 -22.86 3.47 -11.78
C GLY A 304 -23.44 2.85 -10.51
N GLU A 305 -23.18 1.56 -10.31
CA GLU A 305 -23.75 0.76 -9.23
C GLU A 305 -23.16 1.13 -7.86
N GLY A 306 -24.00 1.21 -6.83
CA GLY A 306 -23.55 1.63 -5.51
C GLY A 306 -24.63 1.73 -4.43
N TRP A 307 -24.30 2.41 -3.34
CA TRP A 307 -25.17 2.62 -2.18
C TRP A 307 -25.25 4.09 -1.81
N LEU A 308 -26.46 4.65 -1.90
CA LEU A 308 -26.77 5.97 -1.37
C LEU A 308 -27.29 5.83 0.06
N LEU A 309 -26.67 6.53 1.01
CA LEU A 309 -27.04 6.48 2.41
C LEU A 309 -27.02 7.87 3.03
N ALA A 310 -27.99 8.16 3.88
CA ALA A 310 -27.94 9.32 4.78
C ALA A 310 -27.89 8.82 6.22
N ARG A 311 -26.97 9.34 7.02
CA ARG A 311 -26.88 9.03 8.44
C ARG A 311 -26.34 10.22 9.23
N GLY A 312 -27.07 10.64 10.26
CA GLY A 312 -26.59 11.69 11.18
C GLY A 312 -26.27 13.02 10.47
N GLY A 313 -27.06 13.36 9.44
CA GLY A 313 -26.87 14.56 8.63
C GLY A 313 -25.76 14.46 7.57
N LEU A 314 -25.13 13.30 7.40
CA LEU A 314 -24.17 13.05 6.32
C LEU A 314 -24.85 12.29 5.19
N LEU A 315 -24.91 12.89 4.01
CA LEU A 315 -25.29 12.20 2.78
C LEU A 315 -24.03 11.64 2.14
N THR A 316 -24.01 10.32 2.02
CA THR A 316 -22.89 9.55 1.51
C THR A 316 -23.34 8.72 0.33
N PHE A 317 -22.54 8.72 -0.74
CA PHE A 317 -22.73 7.77 -1.82
C PHE A 317 -21.42 7.02 -2.04
N ARG A 318 -21.54 5.70 -2.03
CA ARG A 318 -20.47 4.74 -2.27
C ARG A 318 -20.67 4.06 -3.61
N TRP A 319 -19.67 4.11 -4.46
CA TRP A 319 -19.71 3.43 -5.77
C TRP A 319 -18.60 2.42 -5.92
N ARG A 320 -18.91 1.36 -6.66
CA ARG A 320 -17.97 0.31 -7.04
C ARG A 320 -17.30 0.64 -8.37
N GLY A 321 -15.97 0.52 -8.44
CA GLY A 321 -15.20 0.60 -9.69
C GLY A 321 -15.25 1.98 -10.36
N ILE A 322 -15.26 3.07 -9.57
CA ILE A 322 -15.19 4.45 -10.09
C ILE A 322 -13.88 5.14 -9.74
N GLU A 323 -13.13 4.58 -8.80
CA GLU A 323 -11.92 5.15 -8.21
C GLU A 323 -10.90 5.55 -9.28
N ARG A 324 -10.79 4.79 -10.37
CA ARG A 324 -9.86 5.08 -11.48
C ARG A 324 -10.45 6.02 -12.55
N ASP A 325 -11.72 6.40 -12.48
CA ASP A 325 -12.40 7.20 -13.50
C ASP A 325 -12.69 8.64 -12.98
N PRO A 326 -11.88 9.64 -13.37
CA PRO A 326 -12.07 11.01 -12.90
C PRO A 326 -13.38 11.64 -13.39
N VAL A 327 -13.93 11.20 -14.52
CA VAL A 327 -15.20 11.70 -15.05
C VAL A 327 -16.35 11.21 -14.17
N ARG A 328 -16.33 9.92 -13.82
CA ARG A 328 -17.35 9.33 -12.93
C ARG A 328 -17.24 9.86 -11.50
N LEU A 329 -16.02 10.04 -10.97
CA LEU A 329 -15.80 10.70 -9.67
C LEU A 329 -16.35 12.13 -9.63
N MET A 330 -16.16 12.90 -10.70
CA MET A 330 -16.73 14.25 -10.79
C MET A 330 -18.26 14.23 -10.91
N ALA A 331 -18.83 13.29 -11.68
CA ALA A 331 -20.28 13.11 -11.77
C ALA A 331 -20.90 12.78 -10.40
N ALA A 332 -20.25 11.87 -9.66
CA ALA A 332 -20.55 11.52 -8.29
C ALA A 332 -20.57 12.73 -7.35
N ALA A 333 -19.52 13.55 -7.40
CA ALA A 333 -19.42 14.74 -6.55
C ALA A 333 -20.50 15.80 -6.89
N ARG A 334 -20.77 16.02 -8.18
CA ARG A 334 -21.83 16.92 -8.64
C ARG A 334 -23.19 16.44 -8.18
N LEU A 335 -23.47 15.15 -8.32
CA LEU A 335 -24.72 14.57 -7.84
C LEU A 335 -24.92 14.83 -6.34
N LEU A 336 -23.91 14.59 -5.50
CA LEU A 336 -24.06 14.84 -4.06
C LEU A 336 -24.25 16.32 -3.72
N ALA A 337 -23.52 17.21 -4.36
CA ALA A 337 -23.72 18.65 -4.18
C ALA A 337 -25.14 19.06 -4.57
N ASP A 338 -25.66 18.54 -5.69
CA ASP A 338 -27.02 18.80 -6.16
C ASP A 338 -28.07 18.32 -5.16
N LEU A 339 -27.88 17.13 -4.58
CA LEU A 339 -28.79 16.59 -3.57
C LEU A 339 -28.75 17.39 -2.27
N ALA A 340 -27.57 17.87 -1.87
CA ALA A 340 -27.42 18.74 -0.69
C ALA A 340 -28.16 20.08 -0.88
N THR A 341 -28.04 20.72 -2.06
CA THR A 341 -28.67 22.02 -2.35
C THR A 341 -30.20 21.94 -2.52
N ARG A 342 -30.72 20.86 -3.12
CA ARG A 342 -32.17 20.70 -3.37
C ARG A 342 -33.02 20.70 -2.08
N ARG A 343 -32.42 20.36 -0.93
CA ARG A 343 -33.11 20.37 0.37
C ARG A 343 -33.09 21.73 1.06
N GLU A 344 -32.04 22.52 0.92
CA GLU A 344 -32.03 23.90 1.44
C GLU A 344 -33.08 24.78 0.76
N SER A 345 -33.32 24.53 -0.53
CA SER A 345 -34.29 25.27 -1.33
C SER A 345 -35.73 24.74 -1.20
N SER A 346 -35.92 23.50 -0.76
CA SER A 346 -37.25 22.93 -0.45
C SER A 346 -37.76 23.35 0.94
N GLY A 347 -37.33 24.51 1.45
CA GLY A 347 -37.89 25.13 2.64
C GLY A 347 -39.41 25.17 2.55
N TYR A 348 -40.04 24.22 3.22
CA TYR A 348 -41.46 24.21 3.50
C TYR A 348 -41.82 25.56 4.12
N ARG A 349 -42.59 26.36 3.38
CA ARG A 349 -43.52 27.33 3.96
C ARG A 349 -44.82 26.64 4.30
#